data_AF-A0A6P6FKY5-F1
#
_entry.id   AF-A0A6P6FKY5-F1
#
_cell.length_a   1.000
_cell.length_b   1.000
_cell.length_c   1.000
_cell.angle_alpha   90.00
_cell.angle_beta   90.00
_cell.angle_gamma   90.00
#
_symmetry.space_group_name_H-M   'P 1'
#
loop_
_entity.id
_entity.type
_entity.pdbx_description
1 polymer ?
#
loop_
_entity_poly.entity_id
_entity_poly.type
_entity_poly.pdbx_seq_one_letter_code
_entity_poly.pdbx_strand_id
1 'polypeptide(L)'
;MNNPASLIPRFNGEDYDYWRHQMKVLLKSFKLWSIVEDGYEEPENEESLTRAESTSLKEKREKDSKALFQIYQTIEGPIFERIAKAETSKQAWEMIQSAYKGEEKVKNVRPQSLRAEFEKLEMKENESISDYFNKVTSIVNQMASNGEILEDQKVVEKVLQSLLEKFDFVVVAVEESKDLSTVSIEELFGILKSHEFRVNKRTLASTSRTSVDQALKSQVANTGGQNFSRANFRGCGRGDNNRGRGSPSREDSSVKNINQLENTP
;
A
#
# COMPACT_ATOMS: atom_id res chain seq x y z
N MET A 1 -6.68 -17.78 -29.54
CA MET A 1 -8.07 -17.42 -29.84
C MET A 1 -8.63 -16.76 -28.59
N ASN A 2 -8.59 -15.43 -28.52
CA ASN A 2 -9.03 -14.70 -27.33
C ASN A 2 -10.55 -14.52 -27.41
N ASN A 3 -11.24 -15.08 -26.42
CA ASN A 3 -12.67 -15.01 -26.25
C ASN A 3 -13.11 -13.52 -26.08
N PRO A 4 -13.96 -12.94 -26.95
CA PRO A 4 -14.38 -11.54 -26.87
C PRO A 4 -15.44 -11.28 -25.79
N ALA A 5 -15.40 -12.04 -24.70
CA ALA A 5 -16.38 -11.95 -23.61
C ALA A 5 -15.98 -10.95 -22.49
N SER A 6 -14.80 -10.33 -22.56
CA SER A 6 -14.26 -9.48 -21.48
C SER A 6 -14.31 -7.96 -21.74
N LEU A 7 -15.03 -7.51 -22.77
CA LEU A 7 -15.05 -6.08 -23.17
C LEU A 7 -16.29 -5.32 -22.69
N ILE A 8 -17.26 -5.99 -22.06
CA ILE A 8 -18.50 -5.37 -21.61
C ILE A 8 -18.32 -4.97 -20.14
N PRO A 9 -18.25 -3.66 -19.81
CA PRO A 9 -18.16 -3.20 -18.44
C PRO A 9 -19.39 -3.64 -17.67
N ARG A 10 -19.24 -4.29 -16.51
CA ARG A 10 -20.38 -4.63 -15.65
C ARG A 10 -20.55 -3.58 -14.58
N PHE A 11 -21.80 -3.20 -14.31
CA PHE A 11 -22.16 -2.24 -13.29
C PHE A 11 -23.02 -2.91 -12.23
N ASN A 12 -22.43 -3.08 -11.06
CA ASN A 12 -23.06 -3.59 -9.84
C ASN A 12 -23.51 -2.46 -8.88
N GLY A 13 -23.26 -1.20 -9.24
CA GLY A 13 -23.65 -0.03 -8.44
C GLY A 13 -22.51 0.56 -7.60
N GLU A 14 -21.30 0.01 -7.74
CA GLU A 14 -20.04 0.50 -7.19
C GLU A 14 -19.17 1.10 -8.30
N ASP A 15 -18.22 1.97 -7.94
CA ASP A 15 -17.27 2.63 -8.85
C ASP A 15 -17.93 3.19 -10.12
N TYR A 16 -19.02 3.93 -9.93
CA TYR A 16 -19.81 4.53 -11.01
C TYR A 16 -18.94 5.29 -12.01
N ASP A 17 -17.98 6.05 -11.53
CA ASP A 17 -17.04 6.78 -12.39
C ASP A 17 -16.22 5.83 -13.27
N TYR A 18 -15.65 4.76 -12.72
CA TYR A 18 -14.89 3.78 -13.50
C TYR A 18 -15.77 3.14 -14.58
N TRP A 19 -16.95 2.66 -14.20
CA TRP A 19 -17.91 2.08 -15.15
C TRP A 19 -18.32 3.10 -16.22
N ARG A 20 -18.65 4.33 -15.83
CA ARG A 20 -19.07 5.41 -16.72
C ARG A 20 -17.99 5.71 -17.76
N HIS A 21 -16.72 5.78 -17.35
CA HIS A 21 -15.61 6.00 -18.27
C HIS A 21 -15.47 4.85 -19.27
N GLN A 22 -15.47 3.60 -18.79
CA GLN A 22 -15.40 2.41 -19.65
C GLN A 22 -16.57 2.34 -20.63
N MET A 23 -17.79 2.58 -20.15
CA MET A 23 -18.99 2.53 -20.96
C MET A 23 -19.03 3.66 -22.00
N LYS A 24 -18.58 4.86 -21.66
CA LYS A 24 -18.44 5.97 -22.61
C LYS A 24 -17.46 5.64 -23.72
N VAL A 25 -16.33 5.00 -23.40
CA VAL A 25 -15.35 4.54 -24.41
C VAL A 25 -15.96 3.47 -25.32
N LEU A 26 -16.71 2.51 -24.77
CA LEU A 26 -17.40 1.48 -25.53
C LEU A 26 -18.44 2.08 -26.49
N LEU A 27 -19.31 2.98 -26.02
CA LEU A 27 -20.32 3.61 -26.88
C LEU A 27 -19.69 4.48 -27.97
N LYS A 28 -18.55 5.11 -27.70
CA LYS A 28 -17.78 5.85 -28.71
C LYS A 28 -17.19 4.92 -29.77
N SER A 29 -16.66 3.76 -29.39
CA SER A 29 -16.08 2.81 -30.35
C SER A 29 -17.14 2.27 -31.33
N PHE A 30 -18.38 2.09 -30.86
CA PHE A 30 -19.52 1.71 -31.70
C PHE A 30 -20.19 2.88 -32.42
N LYS A 31 -19.70 4.12 -32.27
CA LYS A 31 -20.30 5.35 -32.83
C LYS A 31 -21.76 5.57 -32.39
N LEU A 32 -22.09 5.15 -31.18
CA LEU A 32 -23.43 5.25 -30.57
C LEU A 32 -23.53 6.44 -29.60
N TRP A 33 -22.40 6.95 -29.12
CA TRP A 33 -22.35 7.99 -28.08
C TRP A 33 -23.13 9.27 -28.43
N SER A 34 -23.12 9.71 -29.69
CA SER A 34 -23.84 10.93 -30.10
C SER A 34 -25.35 10.84 -29.84
N ILE A 35 -25.94 9.64 -29.96
CA ILE A 35 -27.38 9.45 -29.73
C ILE A 35 -27.69 9.34 -28.24
N VAL A 36 -26.75 8.84 -27.44
CA VAL A 36 -26.88 8.78 -25.99
C VAL A 36 -26.75 10.17 -25.36
N GLU A 37 -25.87 11.03 -25.90
CA GLU A 37 -25.63 12.38 -25.41
C GLU A 37 -26.69 13.38 -25.90
N ASP A 38 -26.90 13.46 -27.21
CA ASP A 38 -27.81 14.45 -27.80
C ASP A 38 -29.26 13.97 -27.79
N GLY A 39 -29.48 12.65 -27.89
CA GLY A 39 -30.79 12.07 -28.13
C GLY A 39 -31.20 12.16 -29.60
N TYR A 40 -32.45 11.80 -29.87
CA TYR A 40 -33.11 12.11 -31.13
C TYR A 40 -34.54 12.55 -30.83
N GLU A 41 -35.05 13.47 -31.64
CA GLU A 41 -36.45 13.88 -31.57
C GLU A 41 -37.28 12.93 -32.44
N GLU A 42 -38.38 12.46 -31.85
CA GLU A 42 -39.38 11.67 -32.55
C GLU A 42 -40.43 12.63 -33.12
N PRO A 43 -40.52 12.80 -34.44
CA PRO A 43 -41.45 13.75 -35.04
C PRO A 43 -42.90 13.26 -34.87
N GLU A 44 -43.79 14.19 -34.51
CA GLU A 44 -45.22 13.91 -34.31
C GLU A 44 -45.94 13.45 -35.58
N ASN A 45 -45.41 13.78 -36.77
CA ASN A 45 -45.96 13.39 -38.06
C ASN A 45 -44.88 12.80 -38.96
N GLU A 46 -44.86 11.47 -39.07
CA GLU A 46 -43.93 10.76 -39.96
C GLU A 46 -44.27 10.94 -41.45
N GLU A 47 -45.50 11.33 -41.76
CA GLU A 47 -46.03 11.42 -43.13
C GLU A 47 -45.56 12.65 -43.91
N SER A 48 -45.09 13.70 -43.22
CA SER A 48 -44.55 14.91 -43.84
C SER A 48 -43.04 14.86 -44.13
N LEU A 49 -42.34 13.79 -43.73
CA LEU A 49 -40.89 13.70 -43.93
C LEU A 49 -40.55 13.36 -45.37
N THR A 50 -39.52 14.01 -45.88
CA THR A 50 -38.89 13.62 -47.14
C THR A 50 -38.23 12.25 -47.00
N ARG A 51 -37.99 11.58 -48.14
CA ARG A 51 -37.34 10.25 -48.18
C ARG A 51 -35.99 10.24 -47.46
N ALA A 52 -35.22 11.32 -47.56
CA ALA A 52 -33.91 11.46 -46.91
C ALA A 52 -34.03 11.60 -45.39
N GLU A 53 -35.01 12.36 -44.90
CA GLU A 53 -35.25 12.54 -43.48
C GLU A 53 -35.79 11.25 -42.84
N SER A 54 -36.70 10.54 -43.53
CA SER A 54 -37.20 9.23 -43.11
C SER A 54 -36.08 8.18 -42.99
N THR A 55 -35.14 8.13 -43.94
CA THR A 55 -33.97 7.24 -43.83
C THR A 55 -33.07 7.60 -42.66
N SER A 56 -32.81 8.89 -42.43
CA SER A 56 -31.98 9.35 -41.31
C SER A 56 -32.60 9.05 -39.94
N LEU A 57 -33.93 9.11 -39.84
CA LEU A 57 -34.68 8.82 -38.63
C LEU A 57 -34.64 7.33 -38.29
N LYS A 58 -34.78 6.45 -39.28
CA LYS A 58 -34.61 5.00 -39.09
C LYS A 58 -33.21 4.65 -38.59
N GLU A 59 -32.18 5.26 -39.17
CA GLU A 59 -30.80 5.06 -38.70
C GLU A 59 -30.60 5.54 -37.25
N LYS A 60 -31.23 6.66 -36.85
CA LYS A 60 -31.18 7.16 -35.47
C LYS A 60 -31.90 6.20 -34.51
N ARG A 61 -33.10 5.72 -34.84
CA ARG A 61 -33.85 4.72 -34.06
C ARG A 61 -33.07 3.42 -33.87
N GLU A 62 -32.45 2.92 -34.93
CA GLU A 62 -31.64 1.70 -34.87
C GLU A 62 -30.43 1.86 -33.94
N LYS A 63 -29.74 3.01 -34.05
CA LYS A 63 -28.59 3.30 -33.20
C LYS A 63 -29.00 3.54 -31.75
N ASP A 64 -30.13 4.19 -31.48
CA ASP A 64 -30.68 4.35 -30.13
C ASP A 64 -31.02 2.99 -29.51
N SER A 65 -31.72 2.13 -30.25
CA SER A 65 -32.06 0.77 -29.81
C SER A 65 -30.80 -0.06 -29.51
N LYS A 66 -29.77 0.05 -30.37
CA LYS A 66 -28.46 -0.59 -30.15
C LYS A 66 -27.78 -0.03 -28.91
N ALA A 67 -27.79 1.28 -28.70
CA ALA A 67 -27.18 1.92 -27.53
C ALA A 67 -27.88 1.51 -26.23
N LEU A 68 -29.21 1.51 -26.23
CA LEU A 68 -30.03 1.08 -25.10
C LEU A 68 -29.77 -0.39 -24.75
N PHE A 69 -29.69 -1.26 -25.76
CA PHE A 69 -29.33 -2.66 -25.56
C PHE A 69 -27.94 -2.82 -24.92
N GLN A 70 -26.93 -2.08 -25.39
CA GLN A 70 -25.60 -2.13 -24.79
C GLN A 70 -25.62 -1.66 -23.33
N ILE A 71 -26.36 -0.57 -23.03
CA ILE A 71 -26.56 -0.09 -21.66
C ILE A 71 -27.17 -1.20 -20.80
N TYR A 72 -28.23 -1.88 -21.26
CA TYR A 72 -28.83 -2.97 -20.51
C TYR A 72 -27.90 -4.19 -20.32
N GLN A 73 -27.06 -4.53 -21.29
CA GLN A 73 -26.09 -5.63 -21.15
C GLN A 73 -25.01 -5.34 -20.10
N THR A 74 -24.69 -4.07 -19.87
CA THR A 74 -23.66 -3.65 -18.92
C THR A 74 -24.15 -3.58 -17.47
N ILE A 75 -25.44 -3.74 -17.22
CA ILE A 75 -26.06 -3.37 -15.95
C ILE A 75 -26.61 -4.60 -15.23
N GLU A 76 -26.41 -4.67 -13.91
CA GLU A 76 -26.93 -5.75 -13.07
C GLU A 76 -28.37 -5.48 -12.59
N GLY A 77 -29.08 -6.56 -12.24
CA GLY A 77 -30.51 -6.60 -11.92
C GLY A 77 -31.09 -5.44 -11.09
N PRO A 78 -30.51 -5.06 -9.93
CA PRO A 78 -31.10 -4.01 -9.08
C PRO A 78 -31.06 -2.61 -9.73
N ILE A 79 -30.15 -2.39 -10.68
CA ILE A 79 -30.02 -1.13 -11.40
C ILE A 79 -30.92 -1.14 -12.63
N PHE A 80 -31.08 -2.32 -13.25
CA PHE A 80 -32.02 -2.52 -14.35
C PHE A 80 -33.44 -2.08 -13.97
N GLU A 81 -33.92 -2.44 -12.77
CA GLU A 81 -35.24 -2.02 -12.29
C GLU A 81 -35.42 -0.50 -12.24
N ARG A 82 -34.35 0.25 -11.95
CA ARG A 82 -34.37 1.72 -11.90
C ARG A 82 -34.49 2.34 -13.29
N ILE A 83 -33.89 1.71 -14.29
CA ILE A 83 -33.83 2.22 -15.67
C ILE A 83 -34.83 1.55 -16.61
N ALA A 84 -35.55 0.52 -16.17
CA ALA A 84 -36.48 -0.25 -17.00
C ALA A 84 -37.61 0.59 -17.60
N LYS A 85 -37.85 1.79 -17.05
CA LYS A 85 -38.80 2.77 -17.59
C LYS A 85 -38.22 3.67 -18.69
N ALA A 86 -36.94 3.51 -19.03
CA ALA A 86 -36.31 4.26 -20.10
C ALA A 86 -36.83 3.77 -21.46
N GLU A 87 -37.33 4.69 -22.26
CA GLU A 87 -37.74 4.41 -23.64
C GLU A 87 -36.59 4.69 -24.63
N THR A 88 -35.64 5.55 -24.24
CA THR A 88 -34.48 5.91 -25.06
C THR A 88 -33.16 5.66 -24.34
N SER A 89 -32.09 5.46 -25.12
CA SER A 89 -30.74 5.30 -24.57
C SER A 89 -30.28 6.51 -23.77
N LYS A 90 -30.70 7.71 -24.16
CA LYS A 90 -30.46 8.97 -23.43
C LYS A 90 -31.15 8.97 -22.06
N GLN A 91 -32.44 8.65 -22.00
CA GLN A 91 -33.17 8.57 -20.73
C GLN A 91 -32.55 7.52 -19.79
N ALA A 92 -32.18 6.35 -20.32
CA ALA A 92 -31.49 5.33 -19.54
C ALA A 92 -30.19 5.88 -18.96
N TRP A 93 -29.37 6.53 -19.79
CA TRP A 93 -28.11 7.13 -19.37
C TRP A 93 -28.28 8.22 -18.31
N GLU A 94 -29.24 9.13 -18.50
CA GLU A 94 -29.57 10.20 -17.56
C GLU A 94 -30.09 9.67 -16.22
N MET A 95 -30.90 8.61 -16.22
CA MET A 95 -31.38 7.99 -14.99
C MET A 95 -30.25 7.34 -14.19
N ILE A 96 -29.34 6.63 -14.85
CA ILE A 96 -28.14 6.08 -14.18
C ILE A 96 -27.30 7.22 -13.63
N GLN A 97 -27.07 8.26 -14.44
CA GLN A 97 -26.29 9.41 -14.01
C GLN A 97 -26.94 10.12 -12.81
N SER A 98 -28.25 10.33 -12.82
CA SER A 98 -28.95 10.97 -11.70
C SER A 98 -28.90 10.12 -10.42
N ALA A 99 -29.11 8.80 -10.55
CA ALA A 99 -29.09 7.88 -9.42
C ALA A 99 -27.70 7.79 -8.78
N TYR A 100 -26.63 7.71 -9.57
CA TYR A 100 -25.30 7.40 -9.05
C TYR A 100 -24.39 8.61 -8.89
N LYS A 101 -24.57 9.71 -9.64
CA LYS A 101 -23.83 10.97 -9.42
C LYS A 101 -24.23 11.66 -8.11
N GLY A 102 -25.46 11.43 -7.63
CA GLY A 102 -25.94 11.87 -6.31
C GLY A 102 -25.51 10.94 -5.19
N GLU A 103 -25.58 9.62 -5.42
CA GLU A 103 -25.07 8.61 -4.49
C GLU A 103 -23.55 8.67 -4.35
N GLU A 104 -22.77 9.09 -5.35
CA GLU A 104 -21.30 9.25 -5.29
C GLU A 104 -20.87 10.23 -4.20
N LYS A 105 -21.60 11.35 -4.00
CA LYS A 105 -21.37 12.25 -2.86
C LYS A 105 -21.57 11.58 -1.49
N VAL A 106 -22.32 10.47 -1.44
CA VAL A 106 -22.68 9.71 -0.22
C VAL A 106 -21.92 8.37 -0.14
N LYS A 107 -21.48 7.82 -1.28
CA LYS A 107 -20.73 6.56 -1.49
C LYS A 107 -19.23 6.77 -1.64
N ASN A 108 -18.75 8.01 -1.55
CA ASN A 108 -17.45 8.27 -0.96
C ASN A 108 -17.46 7.60 0.42
N VAL A 109 -16.90 6.39 0.54
CA VAL A 109 -16.47 5.81 1.82
C VAL A 109 -15.83 6.97 2.56
N ARG A 110 -16.50 7.41 3.65
CA ARG A 110 -16.40 8.78 4.19
C ARG A 110 -14.97 9.28 4.00
N PRO A 111 -14.72 10.45 3.40
CA PRO A 111 -13.35 10.98 3.27
C PRO A 111 -12.59 10.91 4.61
N GLN A 112 -13.31 11.04 5.72
CA GLN A 112 -12.83 10.78 7.08
C GLN A 112 -12.32 9.34 7.34
N SER A 113 -13.01 8.30 6.86
CA SER A 113 -12.55 6.91 6.93
C SER A 113 -11.26 6.70 6.13
N LEU A 114 -11.16 7.23 4.91
CA LEU A 114 -9.94 7.12 4.10
C LEU A 114 -8.78 7.91 4.71
N ARG A 115 -9.04 9.09 5.27
CA ARG A 115 -8.04 9.82 6.06
C ARG A 115 -7.58 9.03 7.27
N ALA A 116 -8.49 8.41 8.01
CA ALA A 116 -8.14 7.55 9.15
C ALA A 116 -7.35 6.32 8.71
N GLU A 117 -7.67 5.73 7.56
CA GLU A 117 -6.92 4.60 6.99
C GLU A 117 -5.52 5.04 6.53
N PHE A 118 -5.41 6.20 5.89
CA PHE A 118 -4.13 6.80 5.51
C PHE A 118 -3.29 7.13 6.75
N GLU A 119 -3.87 7.74 7.79
CA GLU A 119 -3.19 8.05 9.05
C GLU A 119 -2.73 6.79 9.80
N LYS A 120 -3.52 5.71 9.76
CA LYS A 120 -3.17 4.41 10.36
C LYS A 120 -2.32 3.53 9.44
N LEU A 121 -1.95 4.00 8.26
CA LEU A 121 -1.17 3.22 7.32
C LEU A 121 0.22 2.94 7.90
N GLU A 122 0.53 1.66 8.02
CA GLU A 122 1.78 1.13 8.57
C GLU A 122 2.20 -0.12 7.78
N MET A 123 3.50 -0.24 7.52
CA MET A 123 4.07 -1.40 6.86
C MET A 123 4.10 -2.61 7.80
N LYS A 124 3.60 -3.76 7.36
CA LYS A 124 3.61 -5.00 8.16
C LYS A 124 4.92 -5.76 7.98
N GLU A 125 5.37 -6.49 9.02
CA GLU A 125 6.66 -7.21 9.03
C GLU A 125 6.89 -8.15 7.83
N ASN A 126 5.84 -8.84 7.39
CA ASN A 126 5.85 -9.82 6.30
C ASN A 126 5.52 -9.23 4.92
N GLU A 127 5.36 -7.92 4.82
CA GLU A 127 5.00 -7.23 3.59
C GLU A 127 6.25 -6.79 2.82
N SER A 128 6.22 -6.88 1.48
CA SER A 128 7.28 -6.32 0.64
C SER A 128 7.07 -4.82 0.43
N ILE A 129 8.13 -4.09 0.07
CA ILE A 129 7.99 -2.65 -0.23
C ILE A 129 7.08 -2.42 -1.43
N SER A 130 7.06 -3.35 -2.39
CA SER A 130 6.16 -3.25 -3.55
C SER A 130 4.69 -3.39 -3.14
N ASP A 131 4.36 -4.34 -2.27
CA ASP A 131 3.00 -4.50 -1.76
C ASP A 131 2.57 -3.28 -0.95
N TYR A 132 3.47 -2.76 -0.12
CA TYR A 132 3.22 -1.57 0.68
C TYR A 132 2.93 -0.33 -0.17
N PHE A 133 3.77 -0.06 -1.18
CA PHE A 133 3.54 1.05 -2.10
C PHE A 133 2.27 0.91 -2.93
N ASN A 134 1.89 -0.32 -3.30
CA ASN A 134 0.62 -0.55 -3.98
C ASN A 134 -0.57 -0.17 -3.09
N LYS A 135 -0.51 -0.45 -1.79
CA LYS A 135 -1.56 -0.02 -0.84
C LYS A 135 -1.61 1.50 -0.67
N VAL A 136 -0.45 2.14 -0.47
CA VAL A 136 -0.34 3.61 -0.40
C VAL A 136 -0.97 4.23 -1.66
N THR A 137 -0.56 3.76 -2.83
CA THR A 137 -1.06 4.25 -4.12
C THR A 137 -2.57 4.02 -4.27
N SER A 138 -3.09 2.87 -3.84
CA SER A 138 -4.54 2.60 -3.85
C SER A 138 -5.30 3.60 -2.99
N ILE A 139 -4.83 3.89 -1.77
CA ILE A 139 -5.49 4.84 -0.85
C ILE A 139 -5.41 6.26 -1.42
N VAL A 140 -4.25 6.69 -1.92
CA VAL A 140 -4.08 8.02 -2.54
C VAL A 140 -4.98 8.16 -3.76
N ASN A 141 -5.09 7.14 -4.60
CA ASN A 141 -5.98 7.16 -5.76
C ASN A 141 -7.45 7.22 -5.35
N GLN A 142 -7.85 6.51 -4.29
CA GLN A 142 -9.21 6.58 -3.72
C GLN A 142 -9.51 7.95 -3.09
N MET A 143 -8.52 8.60 -2.47
CA MET A 143 -8.67 9.97 -1.96
C MET A 143 -8.80 10.98 -3.11
N ALA A 144 -7.98 10.82 -4.16
CA ALA A 144 -8.03 11.66 -5.36
C ALA A 144 -9.36 11.53 -6.11
N SER A 145 -9.91 10.32 -6.25
CA SER A 145 -11.25 10.12 -6.84
C SER A 145 -12.35 10.78 -6.03
N ASN A 146 -12.17 10.91 -4.71
CA ASN A 146 -13.10 11.59 -3.81
C ASN A 146 -12.92 13.11 -3.76
N GLY A 147 -12.03 13.66 -4.59
CA GLY A 147 -11.77 15.11 -4.70
C GLY A 147 -10.74 15.64 -3.70
N GLU A 148 -10.07 14.78 -2.94
CA GLU A 148 -9.00 15.16 -2.03
C GLU A 148 -7.64 14.78 -2.64
N ILE A 149 -6.99 15.75 -3.26
CA ILE A 149 -5.66 15.57 -3.84
C ILE A 149 -4.63 15.76 -2.72
N LEU A 150 -3.91 14.69 -2.39
CA LEU A 150 -2.75 14.77 -1.51
C LEU A 150 -1.54 15.26 -2.30
N GLU A 151 -0.77 16.15 -1.67
CA GLU A 151 0.53 16.55 -2.20
C GLU A 151 1.51 15.38 -2.09
N ASP A 152 2.33 15.18 -3.12
CA ASP A 152 3.34 14.12 -3.15
C ASP A 152 4.25 14.17 -1.93
N GLN A 153 4.58 15.36 -1.44
CA GLN A 153 5.34 15.57 -0.20
C GLN A 153 4.69 14.86 0.99
N LYS A 154 3.38 15.01 1.19
CA LYS A 154 2.65 14.39 2.31
C LYS A 154 2.64 12.86 2.19
N VAL A 155 2.56 12.36 0.96
CA VAL A 155 2.61 10.91 0.71
C VAL A 155 4.01 10.37 1.02
N VAL A 156 5.06 11.07 0.59
CA VAL A 156 6.46 10.71 0.85
C VAL A 156 6.77 10.72 2.35
N GLU A 157 6.40 11.79 3.06
CA GLU A 157 6.53 11.90 4.51
C GLU A 157 5.78 10.77 5.21
N LYS A 158 4.54 10.50 4.78
CA LYS A 158 3.75 9.42 5.37
C LYS A 158 4.42 8.07 5.15
N VAL A 159 4.91 7.77 3.95
CA VAL A 159 5.63 6.53 3.66
C VAL A 159 6.86 6.41 4.57
N LEU A 160 7.70 7.44 4.67
CA LEU A 160 8.90 7.41 5.52
C LEU A 160 8.57 7.16 6.99
N GLN A 161 7.52 7.78 7.52
CA GLN A 161 7.09 7.60 8.92
C GLN A 161 6.49 6.22 9.23
N SER A 162 5.94 5.54 8.23
CA SER A 162 5.16 4.30 8.38
C SER A 162 5.94 3.03 8.02
N LEU A 163 7.21 3.17 7.67
CA LEU A 163 8.12 2.05 7.42
C LEU A 163 8.50 1.34 8.72
N LEU A 164 8.86 0.07 8.60
CA LEU A 164 9.40 -0.74 9.70
C LEU A 164 10.81 -0.29 10.09
N GLU A 165 11.19 -0.55 11.34
CA GLU A 165 12.52 -0.24 11.92
C GLU A 165 13.71 -0.73 11.06
N LYS A 166 13.52 -1.82 10.30
CA LYS A 166 14.52 -2.35 9.37
C LYS A 166 14.91 -1.37 8.25
N PHE A 167 14.15 -0.29 8.07
CA PHE A 167 14.39 0.76 7.08
C PHE A 167 14.86 2.09 7.68
N ASP A 168 14.94 2.23 9.02
CA ASP A 168 15.28 3.49 9.69
C ASP A 168 16.56 4.12 9.16
N PHE A 169 17.59 3.32 8.90
CA PHE A 169 18.86 3.82 8.37
C PHE A 169 18.70 4.48 6.98
N VAL A 170 17.81 3.95 6.13
CA VAL A 170 17.55 4.55 4.82
C VAL A 170 16.60 5.73 4.94
N VAL A 171 15.66 5.70 5.87
CA VAL A 171 14.80 6.87 6.16
C VAL A 171 15.67 8.06 6.55
N VAL A 172 16.55 7.91 7.54
CA VAL A 172 17.48 8.97 7.97
C VAL A 172 18.36 9.44 6.81
N ALA A 173 18.91 8.51 6.02
CA ALA A 173 19.73 8.88 4.88
C ALA A 173 18.96 9.68 3.81
N VAL A 174 17.68 9.37 3.58
CA VAL A 174 16.83 10.12 2.63
C VAL A 174 16.50 11.49 3.20
N GLU A 175 16.14 11.58 4.49
CA GLU A 175 15.84 12.84 5.18
C GLU A 175 17.03 13.80 5.23
N GLU A 176 18.25 13.28 5.43
CA GLU A 176 19.47 14.10 5.46
C GLU A 176 19.96 14.51 4.06
N SER A 177 19.73 13.67 3.04
CA SER A 177 20.33 13.88 1.71
C SER A 177 19.41 14.54 0.70
N LYS A 178 18.09 14.55 0.90
CA LYS A 178 17.11 15.04 -0.07
C LYS A 178 16.07 15.94 0.55
N ASP A 179 15.61 16.91 -0.24
CA ASP A 179 14.45 17.73 0.11
C ASP A 179 13.16 16.98 -0.23
N LEU A 180 12.37 16.65 0.79
CA LEU A 180 11.13 15.88 0.68
C LEU A 180 10.07 16.56 -0.21
N SER A 181 10.16 17.88 -0.40
CA SER A 181 9.27 18.61 -1.32
C SER A 181 9.57 18.37 -2.80
N THR A 182 10.77 17.86 -3.12
CA THR A 182 11.24 17.63 -4.50
C THR A 182 11.28 16.16 -4.90
N VAL A 183 11.21 15.25 -3.92
CA VAL A 183 11.29 13.80 -4.14
C VAL A 183 9.95 13.28 -4.66
N SER A 184 9.97 12.64 -5.82
CA SER A 184 8.80 11.93 -6.33
C SER A 184 8.57 10.60 -5.61
N ILE A 185 7.32 10.14 -5.58
CA ILE A 185 6.93 8.84 -5.00
C ILE A 185 7.70 7.68 -5.68
N GLU A 186 7.93 7.78 -7.00
CA GLU A 186 8.66 6.78 -7.79
C GLU A 186 10.15 6.72 -7.41
N GLU A 187 10.75 7.87 -7.17
CA GLU A 187 12.15 7.96 -6.75
C GLU A 187 12.33 7.34 -5.35
N LEU A 188 11.44 7.68 -4.41
CA LEU A 188 11.44 7.09 -3.07
C LEU A 188 11.27 5.57 -3.15
N PHE A 189 10.33 5.10 -3.98
CA PHE A 189 10.11 3.67 -4.22
C PHE A 189 11.38 2.98 -4.72
N GLY A 190 12.09 3.59 -5.66
CA GLY A 190 13.35 3.07 -6.20
C GLY A 190 14.45 2.93 -5.14
N ILE A 191 14.60 3.92 -4.26
CA ILE A 191 15.59 3.89 -3.17
C ILE A 191 15.27 2.76 -2.19
N LEU A 192 14.01 2.71 -1.72
CA LEU A 192 13.55 1.74 -0.74
C LEU A 192 13.65 0.31 -1.28
N LYS A 193 13.19 0.08 -2.52
CA LYS A 193 13.28 -1.22 -3.19
C LYS A 193 14.73 -1.68 -3.39
N SER A 194 15.63 -0.75 -3.74
CA SER A 194 17.06 -1.03 -3.84
C SER A 194 17.66 -1.42 -2.49
N HIS A 195 17.20 -0.80 -1.40
CA HIS A 195 17.61 -1.18 -0.06
C HIS A 195 17.09 -2.57 0.34
N GLU A 196 15.81 -2.86 0.10
CA GLU A 196 15.20 -4.17 0.36
C GLU A 196 16.01 -5.31 -0.29
N PHE A 197 16.37 -5.12 -1.57
CA PHE A 197 17.18 -6.09 -2.31
C PHE A 197 18.55 -6.30 -1.67
N ARG A 198 19.21 -5.22 -1.22
CA ARG A 198 20.53 -5.29 -0.56
C ARG A 198 20.46 -5.96 0.81
N VAL A 199 19.42 -5.68 1.59
CA VAL A 199 19.17 -6.33 2.89
C VAL A 199 18.92 -7.81 2.68
N ASN A 200 17.97 -8.18 1.81
CA ASN A 200 17.63 -9.58 1.54
C ASN A 200 18.84 -10.40 1.06
N LYS A 201 19.70 -9.84 0.20
CA LYS A 201 20.94 -10.49 -0.23
C LYS A 201 21.90 -10.75 0.94
N ARG A 202 21.99 -9.84 1.91
CA ARG A 202 22.81 -10.02 3.11
C ARG A 202 22.18 -11.02 4.08
N THR A 203 20.87 -11.02 4.29
CA THR A 203 20.18 -11.99 5.17
C THR A 203 20.32 -13.42 4.64
N LEU A 204 20.18 -13.62 3.32
CA LEU A 204 20.42 -14.91 2.66
C LEU A 204 21.88 -15.36 2.76
N ALA A 205 22.84 -14.44 2.59
CA ALA A 205 24.26 -14.73 2.76
C ALA A 205 24.68 -14.98 4.23
N SER A 206 23.94 -14.43 5.19
CA SER A 206 24.18 -14.61 6.62
C SER A 206 23.66 -15.96 7.10
N THR A 207 22.47 -16.36 6.64
CA THR A 207 21.86 -17.66 6.94
C THR A 207 22.70 -18.82 6.39
N SER A 208 23.28 -18.66 5.20
CA SER A 208 24.22 -19.64 4.65
C SER A 208 25.52 -19.68 5.46
N ARG A 209 26.10 -18.53 5.85
CA ARG A 209 27.30 -18.46 6.71
C ARG A 209 27.11 -19.09 8.09
N THR A 210 25.99 -18.86 8.76
CA THR A 210 25.70 -19.47 10.08
C THR A 210 25.55 -21.00 10.00
N SER A 211 25.04 -21.52 8.87
CA SER A 211 24.99 -22.96 8.59
C SER A 211 26.39 -23.55 8.41
N VAL A 212 27.29 -22.88 7.67
CA VAL A 212 28.68 -23.35 7.51
C VAL A 212 29.50 -23.24 8.79
N ASP A 213 29.29 -22.20 9.61
CA ASP A 213 30.00 -22.02 10.89
C ASP A 213 29.57 -23.04 11.95
N GLN A 214 28.29 -23.42 11.99
CA GLN A 214 27.83 -24.53 12.84
C GLN A 214 28.38 -25.88 12.36
N ALA A 215 28.46 -26.10 11.04
CA ALA A 215 29.07 -27.30 10.47
C ALA A 215 30.59 -27.37 10.72
N LEU A 216 31.33 -26.26 10.60
CA LEU A 216 32.77 -26.21 10.88
C LEU A 216 33.06 -26.49 12.35
N LYS A 217 32.32 -25.87 13.28
CA LYS A 217 32.50 -26.11 14.74
C LYS A 217 32.27 -27.57 15.13
N SER A 218 31.44 -28.32 14.40
CA SER A 218 31.25 -29.76 14.62
C SER A 218 32.43 -30.62 14.16
N GLN A 219 33.25 -30.14 13.22
CA GLN A 219 34.46 -30.85 12.74
C GLN A 219 35.71 -30.51 13.55
N VAL A 220 35.84 -29.30 14.12
CA VAL A 220 37.02 -28.92 14.93
C VAL A 220 37.01 -29.56 16.32
N ALA A 221 35.86 -30.02 16.81
CA ALA A 221 35.77 -30.70 18.11
C ALA A 221 36.29 -32.15 18.09
N ASN A 222 36.66 -32.72 16.93
CA ASN A 222 36.96 -34.15 16.80
C ASN A 222 38.38 -34.50 16.31
N THR A 223 39.29 -33.53 16.22
CA THR A 223 40.68 -33.76 15.76
C THR A 223 41.69 -32.98 16.60
N GLY A 224 42.12 -33.55 17.73
CA GLY A 224 43.20 -32.94 18.49
C GLY A 224 43.55 -33.57 19.84
N GLY A 225 43.60 -34.90 19.93
CA GLY A 225 44.03 -35.60 21.15
C GLY A 225 45.06 -36.68 20.86
N GLN A 226 46.28 -36.29 20.45
CA GLN A 226 47.43 -37.20 20.46
C GLN A 226 48.52 -36.71 21.42
N ASN A 227 48.84 -37.62 22.34
CA ASN A 227 49.83 -37.59 23.40
C ASN A 227 51.17 -36.95 23.02
N PHE A 228 51.62 -35.99 23.82
CA PHE A 228 53.04 -35.73 24.03
C PHE A 228 53.36 -35.67 25.52
N SER A 229 53.98 -36.73 26.01
CA SER A 229 54.60 -36.82 27.32
C SER A 229 55.79 -35.86 27.43
N ARG A 230 55.76 -34.92 28.38
CA ARG A 230 56.98 -34.28 28.89
C ARG A 230 56.76 -33.79 30.31
N ALA A 231 57.05 -34.65 31.28
CA ALA A 231 57.21 -34.28 32.68
C ALA A 231 58.69 -34.46 33.04
N ASN A 232 59.37 -33.35 33.33
CA ASN A 232 60.61 -33.35 34.11
C ASN A 232 60.85 -31.96 34.70
N PHE A 233 60.58 -31.79 35.99
CA PHE A 233 61.56 -31.49 37.05
C PHE A 233 60.86 -30.88 38.27
N ARG A 234 60.80 -31.69 39.34
CA ARG A 234 60.57 -31.26 40.71
C ARG A 234 61.88 -30.73 41.29
N GLY A 235 61.82 -29.58 41.96
CA GLY A 235 62.87 -29.08 42.84
C GLY A 235 62.24 -28.37 44.02
N CYS A 236 61.99 -29.09 45.11
CA CYS A 236 61.67 -28.55 46.43
C CYS A 236 62.94 -28.54 47.27
N GLY A 237 63.24 -27.42 47.93
CA GLY A 237 64.33 -27.32 48.90
C GLY A 237 64.25 -26.06 49.76
N ARG A 238 63.86 -26.25 51.04
CA ARG A 238 64.30 -25.61 52.31
C ARG A 238 64.74 -24.13 52.23
N GLY A 239 64.20 -23.16 52.96
CA GLY A 239 63.61 -23.13 54.31
C GLY A 239 64.41 -22.08 55.12
N ASP A 240 63.76 -21.13 55.80
CA ASP A 240 64.28 -20.63 57.08
C ASP A 240 63.25 -19.81 57.87
N ASN A 241 63.37 -19.95 59.19
CA ASN A 241 62.52 -19.35 60.21
C ASN A 241 62.90 -17.88 60.47
N ASN A 242 61.91 -17.01 60.75
CA ASN A 242 62.03 -16.23 61.98
C ASN A 242 60.69 -15.72 62.57
N ARG A 243 60.68 -15.80 63.90
CA ARG A 243 59.73 -15.33 64.93
C ARG A 243 59.44 -13.82 64.75
N GLY A 244 58.35 -13.19 65.17
CA GLY A 244 57.30 -13.47 66.14
C GLY A 244 56.89 -12.14 66.82
N ARG A 245 55.68 -12.11 67.41
CA ARG A 245 55.10 -11.14 68.38
C ARG A 245 54.47 -9.82 67.88
N GLY A 246 53.19 -9.65 68.24
CA GLY A 246 52.65 -8.35 68.68
C GLY A 246 51.23 -8.00 68.23
N SER A 247 50.21 -8.49 68.95
CA SER A 247 48.95 -7.74 69.18
C SER A 247 49.09 -7.01 70.52
N PRO A 248 48.27 -6.00 70.94
CA PRO A 248 46.87 -5.69 70.61
C PRO A 248 46.67 -4.19 70.23
N SER A 249 45.49 -3.63 69.90
CA SER A 249 44.32 -3.41 70.76
C SER A 249 43.14 -2.76 70.02
N ARG A 250 41.95 -2.95 70.62
CA ARG A 250 40.60 -2.46 70.29
C ARG A 250 40.43 -0.95 70.41
N GLU A 251 39.46 -0.40 69.67
CA GLU A 251 38.28 0.40 70.10
C GLU A 251 37.64 0.99 68.83
N ASP A 252 36.46 0.53 68.40
CA ASP A 252 35.12 1.04 68.74
C ASP A 252 34.91 2.53 68.45
N SER A 253 34.09 2.84 67.44
CA SER A 253 32.87 3.64 67.64
C SER A 253 32.15 3.94 66.32
N SER A 254 30.86 3.63 66.37
CA SER A 254 29.80 3.94 65.41
C SER A 254 29.47 5.43 65.42
N VAL A 255 29.31 6.07 64.26
CA VAL A 255 28.36 7.19 64.12
C VAL A 255 27.70 7.18 62.74
N LYS A 256 26.36 7.14 62.80
CA LYS A 256 25.38 7.24 61.72
C LYS A 256 25.47 8.60 61.03
N ASN A 257 25.44 8.63 59.70
CA ASN A 257 25.14 9.85 58.96
C ASN A 257 23.68 9.80 58.47
N ILE A 258 22.86 10.67 59.07
CA ILE A 258 21.51 11.03 58.65
C ILE A 258 21.66 12.37 57.94
N ASN A 259 21.18 12.51 56.70
CA ASN A 259 20.83 13.82 56.14
C ASN A 259 19.48 13.71 55.44
N GLN A 260 18.47 14.25 56.12
CA GLN A 260 17.17 14.73 55.62
C GLN A 260 17.46 16.05 54.86
N LEU A 261 16.99 16.25 53.61
CA LEU A 261 15.70 16.84 53.22
C LEU A 261 15.35 18.17 53.90
N GLU A 262 15.42 19.25 53.12
CA GLU A 262 14.65 20.53 53.17
C GLU A 262 15.01 21.22 51.82
N ASN A 263 14.18 21.53 50.81
CA ASN A 263 12.80 22.06 50.72
C ASN A 263 12.57 23.15 51.77
N THR A 264 12.38 24.43 51.48
CA THR A 264 11.68 25.20 50.43
C THR A 264 11.95 26.70 50.74
N PRO A 265 11.28 27.74 50.19
CA PRO A 265 10.25 27.83 49.15
C PRO A 265 10.64 28.61 47.88
#